data_AF-A0A2G8T488-F1
#
_entry.id   AF-A0A2G8T488-F1
#
_cell.length_a   1.000
_cell.length_b   1.000
_cell.length_c   1.000
_cell.angle_alpha   90.00
_cell.angle_beta   90.00
_cell.angle_gamma   90.00
#
_symmetry.space_group_name_H-M   'P 1'
#
loop_
_entity.id
_entity.type
_entity.pdbx_description
1 polymer ?
#
loop_
_entity_poly.entity_id
_entity_poly.type
_entity_poly.pdbx_seq_one_letter_code
_entity_poly.pdbx_strand_id
1 'polypeptide(L)'
;MNLSSGASMSNRSQLRRRRHTALPVGVAVFMFSMFAAAAAAGSHPCAAAKLQIVAGAAGAYRGHATQEVRLTHIGTGACHMTGFPGLQLLPANEAPQAVGASEAAPHLASRRVELAPGDEVVLLLGTLRVCEAANKADKKVSKRLQLALPGGGMKLLDGVHIDTLCGRATVVHFQPVQNEAAARAKASKGGSPLGELTGKLDVPDEANRGGILRYVVTLSNPTATAIALVARPAYAQSLYADGKAVDTTLRLNCGSAGAQIAAYSSASFDMQAEVPATLAGDTLKLSWKLQDGPGVGKIINLR
;
A
#
# COMPACT_ATOMS: atom_id res chain seq x y z
N MET A 1 -79.33 -10.22 -8.51
CA MET A 1 -80.19 -9.61 -7.47
C MET A 1 -80.91 -10.73 -6.72
N ASN A 2 -80.63 -10.81 -5.42
CA ASN A 2 -81.28 -11.49 -4.29
C ASN A 2 -81.84 -12.93 -4.41
N LEU A 3 -81.32 -13.80 -3.53
CA LEU A 3 -82.00 -14.73 -2.60
C LEU A 3 -80.88 -15.33 -1.71
N SER A 4 -80.68 -14.94 -0.44
CA SER A 4 -81.43 -15.26 0.80
C SER A 4 -81.01 -16.58 1.48
N SER A 5 -80.66 -16.46 2.78
CA SER A 5 -80.69 -17.43 3.90
C SER A 5 -79.85 -18.73 3.81
N GLY A 6 -79.17 -19.23 4.85
CA GLY A 6 -79.25 -19.01 6.31
C GLY A 6 -79.89 -20.21 7.04
N ALA A 7 -79.09 -21.13 7.61
CA ALA A 7 -79.40 -22.08 8.70
C ALA A 7 -78.12 -22.92 8.99
N SER A 8 -77.48 -22.95 10.17
CA SER A 8 -77.87 -23.44 11.51
C SER A 8 -78.04 -24.97 11.61
N MET A 9 -77.11 -25.61 12.34
CA MET A 9 -77.22 -26.86 13.15
C MET A 9 -75.79 -27.27 13.53
N SER A 10 -75.29 -27.14 14.78
CA SER A 10 -75.65 -27.82 16.03
C SER A 10 -75.73 -29.34 15.93
N ASN A 11 -74.64 -30.03 16.31
CA ASN A 11 -74.72 -31.15 17.27
C ASN A 11 -73.34 -31.58 17.79
N ARG A 12 -73.28 -31.74 19.13
CA ARG A 12 -72.80 -32.91 19.91
C ARG A 12 -71.58 -33.71 19.41
N SER A 13 -70.70 -34.25 20.24
CA SER A 13 -70.52 -34.32 21.69
C SER A 13 -69.35 -35.29 21.92
N GLN A 14 -68.52 -34.99 22.92
CA GLN A 14 -67.74 -35.92 23.77
C GLN A 14 -67.00 -37.12 23.13
N LEU A 15 -65.70 -37.25 23.39
CA LEU A 15 -65.20 -38.26 24.34
C LEU A 15 -63.69 -38.14 24.61
N ARG A 16 -63.38 -38.24 25.91
CA ARG A 16 -62.21 -38.91 26.52
C ARG A 16 -60.78 -38.49 26.16
N ARG A 17 -60.20 -37.77 27.14
CA ARG A 17 -58.86 -37.93 27.72
C ARG A 17 -58.15 -39.25 27.36
N ARG A 18 -56.92 -39.15 26.84
CA ARG A 18 -55.75 -39.91 27.33
C ARG A 18 -54.48 -39.09 27.10
N ARG A 19 -53.79 -38.80 28.21
CA ARG A 19 -52.43 -38.25 28.23
C ARG A 19 -51.45 -39.35 27.84
N HIS A 20 -50.63 -39.14 26.82
CA HIS A 20 -49.32 -39.76 26.70
C HIS A 20 -48.30 -38.71 26.27
N THR A 21 -47.38 -38.47 27.19
CA THR A 21 -46.11 -37.77 27.06
C THR A 21 -45.19 -38.54 26.10
N ALA A 22 -44.70 -37.88 25.04
CA ALA A 22 -43.40 -38.18 24.41
C ALA A 22 -43.01 -37.09 23.37
N LEU A 23 -42.00 -36.31 23.73
CA LEU A 23 -40.95 -35.66 22.91
C LEU A 23 -41.33 -34.94 21.59
N PRO A 24 -41.21 -33.61 21.51
CA PRO A 24 -40.95 -32.95 20.24
C PRO A 24 -39.48 -33.19 19.82
N VAL A 25 -39.32 -33.69 18.60
CA VAL A 25 -38.06 -33.68 17.85
C VAL A 25 -37.59 -32.24 17.73
N GLY A 26 -36.63 -31.85 18.56
CA GLY A 26 -35.96 -30.55 18.46
C GLY A 26 -35.08 -30.56 17.22
N VAL A 27 -35.49 -29.81 16.20
CA VAL A 27 -34.62 -29.42 15.09
C VAL A 27 -33.49 -28.58 15.69
N ALA A 28 -32.32 -29.20 15.88
CA ALA A 28 -31.11 -28.50 16.25
C ALA A 28 -30.67 -27.63 15.07
N VAL A 29 -31.06 -26.35 15.10
CA VAL A 29 -30.48 -25.34 14.23
C VAL A 29 -29.01 -25.19 14.65
N PHE A 30 -28.10 -25.83 13.91
CA PHE A 30 -26.68 -25.51 13.98
C PHE A 30 -26.49 -24.08 13.47
N MET A 31 -26.60 -23.10 14.37
CA MET A 31 -25.99 -21.80 14.17
C MET A 31 -24.47 -22.03 14.15
N PHE A 32 -23.91 -22.22 12.95
CA PHE A 32 -22.50 -22.00 12.73
C PHE A 32 -22.23 -20.53 12.98
N SER A 33 -21.87 -20.19 14.22
CA SER A 33 -21.18 -18.94 14.52
C SER A 33 -19.86 -18.97 13.75
N MET A 34 -19.84 -18.35 12.58
CA MET A 34 -18.59 -17.91 11.96
C MET A 34 -18.00 -16.85 12.88
N PHE A 35 -17.22 -17.30 13.87
CA PHE A 35 -16.24 -16.42 14.50
C PHE A 35 -15.26 -16.02 13.41
N ALA A 36 -15.40 -14.79 12.91
CA ALA A 36 -14.34 -14.14 12.18
C ALA A 36 -13.14 -14.09 13.13
N ALA A 37 -12.15 -14.96 12.90
CA ALA A 37 -10.88 -14.87 13.58
C ALA A 37 -10.28 -13.51 13.20
N ALA A 38 -10.35 -12.56 14.14
CA ALA A 38 -9.60 -11.32 14.04
C ALA A 38 -8.14 -11.72 13.75
N ALA A 39 -7.59 -11.22 12.64
CA ALA A 39 -6.18 -11.43 12.33
C ALA A 39 -5.40 -10.91 13.53
N ALA A 40 -4.82 -11.83 14.31
CA ALA A 40 -4.05 -11.47 15.48
C ALA A 40 -2.94 -10.52 15.02
N ALA A 41 -2.89 -9.32 15.58
CA ALA A 41 -1.75 -8.43 15.42
C ALA A 41 -0.48 -9.23 15.72
N GLY A 42 0.60 -9.02 14.96
CA GLY A 42 1.83 -9.77 15.15
C GLY A 42 2.36 -9.53 16.55
N SER A 43 2.16 -10.47 17.47
CA SER A 43 2.55 -10.29 18.88
C SER A 43 4.06 -10.41 19.08
N HIS A 44 4.76 -10.95 18.09
CA HIS A 44 6.19 -11.25 18.14
C HIS A 44 6.96 -10.67 16.93
N PRO A 45 8.23 -10.30 17.12
CA PRO A 45 9.05 -9.73 16.07
C PRO A 45 9.36 -10.75 14.96
N CYS A 46 9.51 -10.29 13.71
CA CYS A 46 9.79 -11.16 12.57
C CYS A 46 11.20 -11.75 12.64
N ALA A 47 11.28 -13.09 12.58
CA ALA A 47 12.53 -13.84 12.59
C ALA A 47 13.02 -14.13 11.16
N ALA A 48 14.34 -14.22 10.97
CA ALA A 48 14.97 -14.46 9.68
C ALA A 48 14.50 -15.76 8.99
N ALA A 49 14.18 -16.79 9.76
CA ALA A 49 13.70 -18.08 9.24
C ALA A 49 12.27 -18.01 8.67
N LYS A 50 11.53 -16.94 8.93
CA LYS A 50 10.16 -16.71 8.45
C LYS A 50 10.10 -15.69 7.30
N LEU A 51 11.27 -15.22 6.83
CA LEU A 51 11.38 -14.25 5.76
C LEU A 51 12.18 -14.83 4.59
N GLN A 52 11.63 -14.68 3.40
CA GLN A 52 12.41 -14.73 2.17
C GLN A 52 12.96 -13.33 1.94
N ILE A 53 14.28 -13.22 1.79
CA ILE A 53 14.94 -11.93 1.58
C ILE A 53 15.71 -12.00 0.28
N VAL A 54 15.43 -11.08 -0.64
CA VAL A 54 16.04 -11.06 -1.97
C VAL A 54 16.52 -9.65 -2.34
N ALA A 55 17.59 -9.58 -3.10
CA ALA A 55 18.05 -8.35 -3.71
C ALA A 55 17.12 -8.03 -4.88
N GLY A 56 16.58 -6.81 -4.89
CA GLY A 56 15.79 -6.28 -5.99
C GLY A 56 16.65 -5.53 -7.01
N ALA A 57 15.99 -4.74 -7.85
CA ALA A 57 16.70 -3.93 -8.84
C ALA A 57 17.47 -2.77 -8.21
N ALA A 58 18.58 -2.38 -8.84
CA ALA A 58 19.20 -1.09 -8.60
C ALA A 58 18.42 0.01 -9.34
N GLY A 59 18.44 1.24 -8.81
CA GLY A 59 17.68 2.35 -9.37
C GLY A 59 18.04 3.69 -8.74
N ALA A 60 17.13 4.64 -8.85
CA ALA A 60 17.27 5.95 -8.21
C ALA A 60 16.04 6.29 -7.37
N TYR A 61 16.26 6.85 -6.18
CA TYR A 61 15.20 7.30 -5.29
C TYR A 61 15.63 8.58 -4.57
N ARG A 62 14.85 9.64 -4.76
CA ARG A 62 15.02 10.92 -4.07
C ARG A 62 16.46 11.50 -4.09
N GLY A 63 17.14 11.40 -5.24
CA GLY A 63 18.53 11.89 -5.39
C GLY A 63 19.62 10.89 -4.98
N HIS A 64 19.22 9.69 -4.53
CA HIS A 64 20.14 8.59 -4.24
C HIS A 64 20.21 7.59 -5.39
N ALA A 65 21.38 7.01 -5.61
CA ALA A 65 21.50 5.73 -6.29
C ALA A 65 21.14 4.64 -5.27
N THR A 66 20.22 3.74 -5.59
CA THR A 66 19.65 2.81 -4.63
C THR A 66 19.75 1.36 -5.05
N GLN A 67 19.92 0.49 -4.06
CA GLN A 67 19.71 -0.95 -4.14
C GLN A 67 18.43 -1.31 -3.39
N GLU A 68 17.51 -2.02 -4.06
CA GLU A 68 16.32 -2.57 -3.42
C GLU A 68 16.60 -3.89 -2.70
N VAL A 69 15.97 -4.09 -1.56
CA VAL A 69 15.89 -5.38 -0.86
C VAL A 69 14.43 -5.64 -0.52
N ARG A 70 13.92 -6.81 -0.92
CA ARG A 70 12.56 -7.26 -0.62
C ARG A 70 12.59 -8.29 0.47
N LEU A 71 11.71 -8.14 1.46
CA LEU A 71 11.50 -9.13 2.51
C LEU A 71 10.03 -9.58 2.42
N THR A 72 9.82 -10.84 2.09
CA THR A 72 8.50 -11.46 1.98
C THR A 72 8.30 -12.41 3.16
N HIS A 73 7.18 -12.29 3.86
CA HIS A 73 6.86 -13.17 4.97
C HIS A 73 6.35 -14.54 4.47
N ILE A 74 7.14 -15.57 4.69
CA ILE A 74 6.86 -16.97 4.27
C ILE A 74 6.46 -17.86 5.46
N GLY A 75 6.34 -17.28 6.66
CA GLY A 75 5.93 -17.98 7.87
C GLY A 75 4.43 -18.19 7.99
N THR A 76 4.04 -18.90 9.04
CA THR A 76 2.65 -18.99 9.50
C THR A 76 2.42 -18.00 10.64
N GLY A 77 1.27 -17.31 10.63
CA GLY A 77 0.95 -16.26 11.61
C GLY A 77 1.54 -14.89 11.28
N ALA A 78 1.00 -13.82 11.85
CA ALA A 78 1.53 -12.47 11.65
C ALA A 78 2.73 -12.20 12.57
N CYS A 79 3.65 -11.34 12.13
CA CYS A 79 4.76 -10.84 12.93
C CYS A 79 4.93 -9.33 12.72
N HIS A 80 5.76 -8.69 13.56
CA HIS A 80 6.07 -7.27 13.40
C HIS A 80 7.56 -6.98 13.28
N MET A 81 7.90 -5.82 12.72
CA MET A 81 9.23 -5.23 12.82
C MET A 81 9.10 -3.82 13.36
N THR A 82 9.97 -3.45 14.29
CA THR A 82 10.12 -2.07 14.76
C THR A 82 11.46 -1.58 14.25
N GLY A 83 11.43 -0.63 13.32
CA GLY A 83 12.58 -0.28 12.49
C GLY A 83 12.84 -1.28 11.36
N PHE A 84 13.85 -0.98 10.56
CA PHE A 84 14.40 -1.93 9.59
C PHE A 84 15.40 -2.90 10.27
N PRO A 85 15.72 -4.05 9.66
CA PRO A 85 16.72 -4.99 10.18
C PRO A 85 18.07 -4.30 10.45
N GLY A 86 18.90 -4.85 11.34
CA GLY A 86 20.29 -4.40 11.44
C GLY A 86 21.02 -4.73 10.13
N LEU A 87 21.64 -3.74 9.48
CA LEU A 87 22.25 -3.91 8.16
C LEU A 87 23.76 -3.69 8.22
N GLN A 88 24.52 -4.61 7.62
CA GLN A 88 25.97 -4.45 7.42
C GLN A 88 26.34 -4.74 5.96
N LEU A 89 26.99 -3.78 5.30
CA LEU A 89 27.69 -4.05 4.05
C LEU A 89 28.95 -4.85 4.34
N LEU A 90 29.26 -5.80 3.46
CA LEU A 90 30.47 -6.60 3.54
C LEU A 90 31.30 -6.39 2.27
N PRO A 91 32.02 -5.25 2.15
CA PRO A 91 32.87 -4.98 1.00
C PRO A 91 34.00 -6.01 0.88
N ALA A 92 34.53 -6.19 -0.32
CA ALA A 92 35.66 -7.08 -0.52
C ALA A 92 36.92 -6.46 0.09
N ASN A 93 37.63 -7.21 0.94
CA ASN A 93 38.89 -6.81 1.57
C ASN A 93 38.82 -5.56 2.47
N GLU A 94 37.63 -5.17 2.92
CA GLU A 94 37.45 -4.08 3.88
C GLU A 94 36.64 -4.56 5.09
N ALA A 95 36.67 -3.78 6.17
CA ALA A 95 35.86 -4.06 7.36
C ALA A 95 34.36 -3.93 7.05
N PRO A 96 33.49 -4.71 7.72
CA PRO A 96 32.04 -4.54 7.63
C PRO A 96 31.60 -3.11 7.95
N GLN A 97 30.64 -2.59 7.19
CA GLN A 97 30.14 -1.23 7.36
C GLN A 97 28.67 -1.26 7.79
N ALA A 98 28.37 -0.73 8.97
CA ALA A 98 26.98 -0.58 9.42
C ALA A 98 26.22 0.46 8.56
N VAL A 99 25.00 0.11 8.21
CA VAL A 99 24.05 0.96 7.47
C VAL A 99 22.93 1.40 8.43
N GLY A 100 22.83 2.71 8.64
CA GLY A 100 21.79 3.34 9.46
C GLY A 100 20.68 3.98 8.63
N ALA A 101 19.74 4.63 9.29
CA ALA A 101 18.74 5.46 8.63
C ALA A 101 19.41 6.68 8.00
N SER A 102 18.86 7.19 6.90
CA SER A 102 19.24 8.49 6.37
C SER A 102 18.88 9.59 7.38
N GLU A 103 19.73 10.62 7.48
CA GLU A 103 19.45 11.82 8.30
C GLU A 103 18.17 12.55 7.88
N ALA A 104 17.80 12.44 6.60
CA ALA A 104 16.55 12.97 6.08
C ALA A 104 15.31 12.11 6.42
N ALA A 105 15.51 10.90 6.96
CA ALA A 105 14.47 9.94 7.26
C ALA A 105 14.69 9.19 8.60
N PRO A 106 14.94 9.87 9.73
CA PRO A 106 15.25 9.23 11.00
C PRO A 106 14.10 8.38 11.54
N HIS A 107 12.86 8.74 11.18
CA HIS A 107 11.64 8.02 11.53
C HIS A 107 11.62 6.56 11.02
N LEU A 108 12.46 6.19 10.05
CA LEU A 108 12.56 4.81 9.56
C LEU A 108 13.15 3.86 10.61
N ALA A 109 14.00 4.37 11.52
CA ALA A 109 14.63 3.55 12.56
C ALA A 109 13.63 3.07 13.64
N SER A 110 12.49 3.75 13.79
CA SER A 110 11.46 3.41 14.77
C SER A 110 10.13 2.98 14.15
N ARG A 111 10.03 2.97 12.81
CA ARG A 111 8.80 2.66 12.09
C ARG A 111 8.37 1.21 12.36
N ARG A 112 7.14 1.03 12.81
CA ARG A 112 6.54 -0.30 12.99
C ARG A 112 5.88 -0.78 11.70
N VAL A 113 6.14 -2.03 11.33
CA VAL A 113 5.53 -2.73 10.20
C VAL A 113 4.99 -4.08 10.68
N GLU A 114 3.71 -4.34 10.41
CA GLU A 114 3.09 -5.65 10.62
C GLU A 114 3.12 -6.44 9.30
N LEU A 115 3.52 -7.71 9.36
CA LEU A 115 3.57 -8.62 8.21
C LEU A 115 2.73 -9.86 8.50
N ALA A 116 1.67 -10.06 7.72
CA ALA A 116 0.96 -11.33 7.62
C ALA A 116 1.67 -12.27 6.63
N PRO A 117 1.35 -13.58 6.61
CA PRO A 117 1.84 -14.50 5.57
C PRO A 117 1.57 -13.95 4.15
N GLY A 118 2.62 -13.90 3.33
CA GLY A 118 2.59 -13.36 1.97
C GLY A 118 2.76 -11.85 1.87
N ASP A 119 2.71 -11.10 2.97
CA ASP A 119 3.02 -9.67 2.94
C ASP A 119 4.50 -9.46 2.63
N GLU A 120 4.78 -8.36 1.94
CA GLU A 120 6.13 -7.96 1.56
C GLU A 120 6.42 -6.55 2.06
N VAL A 121 7.68 -6.29 2.36
CA VAL A 121 8.21 -4.97 2.67
C VAL A 121 9.45 -4.71 1.80
N VAL A 122 9.51 -3.50 1.25
CA VAL A 122 10.65 -3.02 0.47
C VAL A 122 11.50 -2.10 1.33
N LEU A 123 12.79 -2.37 1.29
CA LEU A 123 13.85 -1.54 1.85
C LEU A 123 14.72 -1.02 0.69
N LEU A 124 15.00 0.28 0.65
CA LEU A 124 15.96 0.86 -0.28
C LEU A 124 17.19 1.32 0.49
N LEU A 125 18.36 0.77 0.15
CA LEU A 125 19.66 1.29 0.56
C LEU A 125 20.11 2.31 -0.48
N GLY A 126 20.42 3.54 -0.06
CA GLY A 126 20.83 4.63 -0.93
C GLY A 126 22.20 5.20 -0.59
N THR A 127 22.95 5.54 -1.62
CA THR A 127 24.14 6.43 -1.56
C THR A 127 23.86 7.67 -2.40
N LEU A 128 24.56 8.77 -2.13
CA LEU A 128 24.37 9.99 -2.93
C LEU A 128 24.73 9.70 -4.39
N ARG A 129 23.88 10.13 -5.32
CA ARG A 129 24.06 9.83 -6.75
C ARG A 129 25.23 10.59 -7.38
N VAL A 130 25.57 11.76 -6.85
CA VAL A 130 26.56 12.66 -7.44
C VAL A 130 27.53 13.11 -6.37
N CYS A 131 28.82 12.97 -6.65
CA CYS A 131 29.92 13.47 -5.85
C CYS A 131 31.15 13.65 -6.75
N GLU A 132 32.15 14.40 -6.31
CA GLU A 132 33.39 14.59 -7.07
C GLU A 132 34.10 13.26 -7.37
N ALA A 133 34.04 12.31 -6.43
CA ALA A 133 34.62 10.99 -6.60
C ALA A 133 33.94 10.16 -7.71
N ALA A 134 32.69 10.44 -8.08
CA ALA A 134 31.98 9.73 -9.16
C ALA A 134 32.61 9.96 -10.55
N ASN A 135 33.45 10.99 -10.70
CA ASN A 135 34.17 11.27 -11.94
C ASN A 135 35.44 10.40 -12.11
N LYS A 136 35.77 9.57 -11.12
CA LYS A 136 36.92 8.65 -11.16
C LYS A 136 36.47 7.24 -11.58
N ALA A 137 37.38 6.47 -12.18
CA ALA A 137 37.09 5.11 -12.66
C ALA A 137 36.95 4.06 -11.54
N ASP A 138 37.40 4.39 -10.33
CA ASP A 138 37.40 3.47 -9.19
C ASP A 138 36.00 3.37 -8.57
N LYS A 139 35.38 2.18 -8.61
CA LYS A 139 34.09 1.93 -7.96
C LYS A 139 34.28 1.20 -6.64
N LYS A 140 33.59 1.66 -5.59
CA LYS A 140 33.57 0.97 -4.28
C LYS A 140 32.26 0.24 -4.08
N VAL A 141 32.11 -0.88 -4.78
CA VAL A 141 30.87 -1.65 -4.81
C VAL A 141 30.91 -2.80 -3.79
N SER A 142 29.98 -2.76 -2.84
CA SER A 142 29.66 -3.92 -2.01
C SER A 142 28.69 -4.84 -2.73
N LYS A 143 29.05 -6.12 -2.84
CA LYS A 143 28.23 -7.18 -3.45
C LYS A 143 27.50 -8.09 -2.46
N ARG A 144 27.71 -7.84 -1.17
CA ARG A 144 27.16 -8.63 -0.08
C ARG A 144 26.59 -7.72 1.01
N LEU A 145 25.43 -8.09 1.50
CA LEU A 145 24.72 -7.42 2.58
C LEU A 145 24.34 -8.46 3.64
N GLN A 146 24.59 -8.15 4.90
CA GLN A 146 24.14 -8.96 6.02
C GLN A 146 22.98 -8.26 6.72
N LEU A 147 21.93 -9.02 7.03
CA LEU A 147 20.72 -8.55 7.71
C LEU A 147 20.55 -9.28 9.04
N ALA A 148 20.40 -8.54 10.13
CA ALA A 148 20.06 -8.99 11.47
C ALA A 148 18.58 -8.71 11.74
N LEU A 149 17.77 -9.75 11.90
CA LEU A 149 16.32 -9.57 12.07
C LEU A 149 15.97 -9.39 13.55
N PRO A 150 14.99 -8.54 13.89
CA PRO A 150 14.64 -8.25 15.28
C PRO A 150 14.07 -9.46 16.03
N GLY A 151 13.43 -10.40 15.32
CA GLY A 151 13.01 -11.69 15.89
C GLY A 151 14.11 -12.74 15.94
N GLY A 152 15.34 -12.34 15.66
CA GLY A 152 16.51 -13.21 15.67
C GLY A 152 16.86 -13.79 14.30
N GLY A 153 18.11 -14.26 14.23
CA GLY A 153 18.71 -14.83 13.03
C GLY A 153 19.34 -13.78 12.11
N MET A 154 20.31 -14.26 11.32
CA MET A 154 21.03 -13.47 10.33
C MET A 154 20.74 -14.01 8.93
N LYS A 155 20.67 -13.13 7.94
CA LYS A 155 20.65 -13.49 6.52
C LYS A 155 21.78 -12.80 5.80
N LEU A 156 22.56 -13.59 5.06
CA LEU A 156 23.50 -13.07 4.09
C LEU A 156 22.79 -12.98 2.74
N LEU A 157 22.92 -11.84 2.09
CA LEU A 157 22.38 -11.57 0.78
C LEU A 157 23.53 -11.24 -0.16
N ASP A 158 23.71 -12.08 -1.17
CA ASP A 158 24.64 -11.86 -2.28
C ASP A 158 23.94 -11.13 -3.43
N GLY A 159 24.73 -10.58 -4.35
CA GLY A 159 24.22 -9.99 -5.59
C GLY A 159 23.65 -8.58 -5.44
N VAL A 160 23.78 -7.96 -4.27
CA VAL A 160 23.51 -6.52 -4.13
C VAL A 160 24.56 -5.70 -4.93
N HIS A 161 24.23 -4.48 -5.31
CA HIS A 161 25.16 -3.58 -5.98
C HIS A 161 25.11 -2.21 -5.32
N ILE A 162 25.89 -2.02 -4.27
CA ILE A 162 25.87 -0.79 -3.47
C ILE A 162 27.20 -0.08 -3.64
N ASP A 163 27.20 0.99 -4.43
CA ASP A 163 28.37 1.83 -4.64
C ASP A 163 28.47 2.89 -3.54
N THR A 164 29.53 2.77 -2.74
CA THR A 164 29.82 3.64 -1.58
C THR A 164 30.84 4.73 -1.90
N LEU A 165 31.19 4.92 -3.18
CA LEU A 165 32.14 5.93 -3.62
C LEU A 165 31.70 7.35 -3.23
N CYS A 166 30.40 7.64 -3.32
CA CYS A 166 29.81 8.93 -2.96
C CYS A 166 29.34 9.03 -1.51
N GLY A 167 29.85 8.17 -0.64
CA GLY A 167 29.57 8.20 0.79
C GLY A 167 28.91 6.92 1.30
N ARG A 168 28.59 6.93 2.59
CA ARG A 168 28.04 5.77 3.29
C ARG A 168 26.63 5.46 2.78
N ALA A 169 26.34 4.18 2.61
CA ALA A 169 24.97 3.74 2.36
C ALA A 169 24.09 4.00 3.59
N THR A 170 22.86 4.41 3.34
CA THR A 170 21.83 4.62 4.37
C THR A 170 20.50 4.04 3.90
N VAL A 171 19.62 3.70 4.83
CA VAL A 171 18.24 3.34 4.52
C VAL A 171 17.46 4.61 4.21
N VAL A 172 17.01 4.73 2.97
CA VAL A 172 16.28 5.90 2.46
C VAL A 172 14.78 5.61 2.29
N HIS A 173 14.39 4.34 2.36
CA HIS A 173 13.00 3.89 2.28
C HIS A 173 12.83 2.55 3.00
N PHE A 174 11.74 2.41 3.75
CA PHE A 174 11.33 1.15 4.37
C PHE A 174 9.81 1.12 4.56
N GLN A 175 9.10 0.42 3.67
CA GLN A 175 7.63 0.41 3.63
C GLN A 175 7.07 -0.93 3.14
N PRO A 176 5.91 -1.37 3.67
CA PRO A 176 5.18 -2.49 3.11
C PRO A 176 4.94 -2.27 1.62
N VAL A 177 5.17 -3.30 0.81
CA VAL A 177 4.71 -3.29 -0.56
C VAL A 177 3.20 -3.38 -0.49
N GLN A 178 2.56 -2.31 -0.95
CA GLN A 178 1.15 -2.30 -1.26
C GLN A 178 0.96 -3.26 -2.44
N ASN A 179 0.90 -4.57 -2.19
CA ASN A 179 0.43 -5.50 -3.19
C ASN A 179 -1.01 -5.11 -3.45
N GLU A 180 -1.27 -4.42 -4.55
CA GLU A 180 -2.60 -3.87 -4.82
C GLU A 180 -3.68 -4.96 -4.80
N ALA A 181 -3.36 -6.21 -5.17
CA ALA A 181 -4.30 -7.33 -5.08
C ALA A 181 -4.54 -7.79 -3.64
N ALA A 182 -3.51 -7.85 -2.79
CA ALA A 182 -3.66 -8.19 -1.37
C ALA A 182 -4.24 -7.04 -0.54
N ALA A 183 -3.95 -5.79 -0.92
CA ALA A 183 -4.57 -4.58 -0.38
C ALA A 183 -6.04 -4.49 -0.77
N ARG A 184 -6.42 -4.86 -2.02
CA ARG A 184 -7.81 -5.05 -2.44
C ARG A 184 -8.50 -6.17 -1.66
N ALA A 185 -7.81 -7.28 -1.39
CA ALA A 185 -8.35 -8.40 -0.61
C ALA A 185 -8.46 -8.11 0.91
N LYS A 186 -7.59 -7.26 1.46
CA LYS A 186 -7.69 -6.75 2.84
C LYS A 186 -8.73 -5.63 2.95
N ALA A 187 -8.86 -4.79 1.91
CA ALA A 187 -9.89 -3.77 1.80
C ALA A 187 -11.28 -4.37 1.55
N SER A 188 -11.41 -5.54 0.95
CA SER A 188 -12.72 -6.19 0.79
C SER A 188 -13.26 -6.81 2.08
N LYS A 189 -12.44 -6.93 3.14
CA LYS A 189 -12.89 -7.38 4.48
C LYS A 189 -13.16 -6.25 5.47
N GLY A 190 -12.99 -4.98 5.08
CA GLY A 190 -13.31 -3.81 5.91
C GLY A 190 -12.71 -2.46 5.46
N GLY A 191 -12.25 -2.35 4.22
CA GLY A 191 -11.60 -1.16 3.66
C GLY A 191 -12.52 -0.29 2.81
N SER A 192 -12.02 0.91 2.51
CA SER A 192 -12.72 1.90 1.70
C SER A 192 -12.99 1.36 0.28
N PRO A 193 -14.23 1.47 -0.24
CA PRO A 193 -14.54 1.13 -1.64
C PRO A 193 -13.67 1.85 -2.67
N LEU A 194 -13.05 2.99 -2.30
CA LEU A 194 -12.13 3.73 -3.15
C LEU A 194 -10.86 2.94 -3.51
N GLY A 195 -10.47 1.97 -2.69
CA GLY A 195 -9.31 1.10 -2.90
C GLY A 195 -9.45 0.14 -4.08
N GLU A 196 -10.68 -0.05 -4.57
CA GLU A 196 -10.97 -0.93 -5.70
C GLU A 196 -10.82 -0.23 -7.06
N LEU A 197 -10.77 1.11 -7.06
CA LEU A 197 -10.56 1.90 -8.27
C LEU A 197 -9.16 1.69 -8.87
N THR A 198 -9.04 1.91 -10.17
CA THR A 198 -7.75 2.09 -10.85
C THR A 198 -7.59 3.54 -11.30
N GLY A 199 -6.35 4.00 -11.43
CA GLY A 199 -6.04 5.37 -11.85
C GLY A 199 -5.25 5.40 -13.14
N LYS A 200 -5.53 6.39 -13.99
CA LYS A 200 -4.71 6.78 -15.14
C LYS A 200 -4.40 8.27 -15.06
N LEU A 201 -3.20 8.65 -15.47
CA LEU A 201 -2.75 10.03 -15.54
C LEU A 201 -2.50 10.42 -16.99
N ASP A 202 -3.10 11.52 -17.42
CA ASP A 202 -2.78 12.21 -18.67
C ASP A 202 -2.23 13.60 -18.32
N VAL A 203 -0.96 13.82 -18.62
CA VAL A 203 -0.24 15.06 -18.29
C VAL A 203 0.67 15.42 -19.47
N PRO A 204 0.79 16.72 -19.82
CA PRO A 204 1.71 17.18 -20.85
C PRO A 204 3.14 16.74 -20.58
N ASP A 205 3.95 16.60 -21.62
CA ASP A 205 5.37 16.22 -21.48
C ASP A 205 6.24 17.36 -20.96
N GLU A 206 5.72 18.59 -20.90
CA GLU A 206 6.44 19.78 -20.44
C GLU A 206 5.60 20.61 -19.45
N ALA A 207 6.28 21.25 -18.50
CA ALA A 207 5.71 22.24 -17.61
C ALA A 207 6.64 23.44 -17.44
N ASN A 208 6.07 24.64 -17.32
CA ASN A 208 6.83 25.86 -17.11
C ASN A 208 6.98 26.16 -15.61
N ARG A 209 8.19 26.56 -15.20
CA ARG A 209 8.43 27.12 -13.86
C ARG A 209 7.59 28.38 -13.64
N GLY A 210 6.99 28.50 -12.45
CA GLY A 210 6.08 29.59 -12.12
C GLY A 210 4.70 29.50 -12.79
N GLY A 211 4.45 28.46 -13.60
CA GLY A 211 3.20 28.25 -14.32
C GLY A 211 2.21 27.34 -13.58
N ILE A 212 1.06 27.14 -14.22
CA ILE A 212 0.06 26.14 -13.81
C ILE A 212 0.16 24.93 -14.72
N LEU A 213 0.51 23.78 -14.17
CA LEU A 213 0.42 22.49 -14.84
C LEU A 213 -1.03 21.99 -14.79
N ARG A 214 -1.64 21.83 -15.96
CA ARG A 214 -2.97 21.23 -16.12
C ARG A 214 -2.83 19.77 -16.55
N TYR A 215 -3.59 18.89 -15.92
CA TYR A 215 -3.55 17.45 -16.21
C TYR A 215 -4.89 16.79 -15.89
N VAL A 216 -5.10 15.58 -16.38
CA VAL A 216 -6.33 14.81 -16.16
C VAL A 216 -6.02 13.53 -15.39
N VAL A 217 -6.83 13.25 -14.38
CA VAL A 217 -6.83 11.95 -13.69
C VAL A 217 -8.12 11.23 -14.04
N THR A 218 -8.00 10.03 -14.60
CA THR A 218 -9.14 9.14 -14.83
C THR A 218 -9.15 8.05 -13.76
N LEU A 219 -10.26 7.96 -13.03
CA LEU A 219 -10.53 6.87 -12.10
C LEU A 219 -11.50 5.89 -12.76
N SER A 220 -11.13 4.62 -12.80
CA SER A 220 -11.97 3.55 -13.36
C SER A 220 -12.41 2.60 -12.28
N ASN A 221 -13.68 2.20 -12.32
CA ASN A 221 -14.26 1.19 -11.46
C ASN A 221 -14.28 -0.15 -12.22
N PRO A 222 -13.37 -1.10 -11.95
CA PRO A 222 -13.36 -2.38 -12.63
C PRO A 222 -14.36 -3.40 -12.06
N THR A 223 -15.17 -3.01 -11.06
CA THR A 223 -16.05 -3.95 -10.34
C THR A 223 -17.49 -3.85 -10.81
N ALA A 224 -18.28 -4.85 -10.41
CA ALA A 224 -19.71 -4.92 -10.70
C ALA A 224 -20.58 -3.98 -9.83
N THR A 225 -19.99 -3.31 -8.84
CA THR A 225 -20.72 -2.47 -7.87
C THR A 225 -20.30 -1.03 -8.05
N ALA A 226 -21.26 -0.09 -8.01
CA ALA A 226 -20.93 1.33 -8.04
C ALA A 226 -20.11 1.73 -6.79
N ILE A 227 -19.07 2.54 -6.99
CA ILE A 227 -18.19 3.01 -5.92
C ILE A 227 -18.53 4.47 -5.63
N ALA A 228 -19.01 4.74 -4.42
CA ALA A 228 -19.40 6.08 -3.99
C ALA A 228 -18.17 6.95 -3.69
N LEU A 229 -18.17 8.18 -4.20
CA LEU A 229 -17.19 9.24 -3.91
C LEU A 229 -17.67 10.09 -2.73
N VAL A 230 -18.01 9.43 -1.62
CA VAL A 230 -18.62 10.04 -0.43
C VAL A 230 -17.75 11.19 0.09
N ALA A 231 -18.38 12.31 0.41
CA ALA A 231 -17.74 13.50 0.96
C ALA A 231 -16.60 14.09 0.12
N ARG A 232 -16.55 13.81 -1.20
CA ARG A 232 -15.50 14.31 -2.11
C ARG A 232 -14.11 13.91 -1.58
N PRO A 233 -13.67 12.67 -1.84
CA PRO A 233 -12.48 12.12 -1.20
C PRO A 233 -11.27 13.02 -1.43
N ALA A 234 -10.41 13.09 -0.42
CA ALA A 234 -9.19 13.84 -0.51
C ALA A 234 -8.21 13.15 -1.46
N TYR A 235 -7.29 13.90 -2.01
CA TYR A 235 -6.15 13.38 -2.75
C TYR A 235 -4.91 14.21 -2.43
N ALA A 236 -3.76 13.58 -2.50
CA ALA A 236 -2.47 14.26 -2.42
C ALA A 236 -1.87 14.35 -3.83
N GLN A 237 -1.29 15.50 -4.16
CA GLN A 237 -0.43 15.67 -5.32
C GLN A 237 0.95 16.16 -4.85
N SER A 238 2.00 15.70 -5.53
CA SER A 238 3.39 16.01 -5.21
C SER A 238 4.15 16.37 -6.47
N LEU A 239 4.82 17.51 -6.46
CA LEU A 239 5.77 17.94 -7.49
C LEU A 239 7.19 17.72 -6.95
N TYR A 240 7.91 16.77 -7.53
CA TYR A 240 9.27 16.42 -7.09
C TYR A 240 10.31 16.75 -8.15
N ALA A 241 11.29 17.59 -7.81
CA ALA A 241 12.45 17.91 -8.64
C ALA A 241 13.70 18.08 -7.76
N ASP A 242 14.83 17.49 -8.16
CA ASP A 242 16.14 17.62 -7.51
C ASP A 242 16.13 17.58 -5.96
N GLY A 243 15.52 16.54 -5.39
CA GLY A 243 15.50 16.31 -3.94
C GLY A 243 14.43 17.08 -3.19
N LYS A 244 13.76 18.05 -3.84
CA LYS A 244 12.68 18.85 -3.24
C LYS A 244 11.33 18.34 -3.70
N ALA A 245 10.39 18.27 -2.76
CA ALA A 245 8.98 17.96 -3.03
C ALA A 245 8.11 19.14 -2.58
N VAL A 246 7.12 19.47 -3.40
CA VAL A 246 6.00 20.34 -3.00
C VAL A 246 4.74 19.50 -2.99
N ASP A 247 4.19 19.32 -1.79
CA ASP A 247 3.02 18.48 -1.55
C ASP A 247 1.77 19.35 -1.34
N THR A 248 0.65 18.96 -1.94
CA THR A 248 -0.64 19.61 -1.72
C THR A 248 -1.70 18.53 -1.52
N THR A 249 -2.56 18.72 -0.51
CA THR A 249 -3.73 17.87 -0.29
C THR A 249 -4.99 18.65 -0.61
N LEU A 250 -5.82 18.10 -1.48
CA LEU A 250 -7.03 18.74 -2.00
C LEU A 250 -8.19 17.71 -2.00
N ARG A 251 -9.37 18.09 -2.47
CA ARG A 251 -10.54 17.20 -2.59
C ARG A 251 -11.04 17.15 -4.02
N LEU A 252 -11.54 15.99 -4.45
CA LEU A 252 -12.12 15.85 -5.78
C LEU A 252 -13.35 16.75 -5.96
N ASN A 253 -13.47 17.38 -7.13
CA ASN A 253 -14.68 18.09 -7.50
C ASN A 253 -15.72 17.11 -8.07
N CYS A 254 -16.58 16.56 -7.23
CA CYS A 254 -17.63 15.61 -7.64
C CYS A 254 -18.89 16.25 -8.24
N GLY A 255 -18.84 17.53 -8.63
CA GLY A 255 -19.99 18.24 -9.20
C GLY A 255 -20.47 17.61 -10.51
N SER A 256 -19.61 17.53 -11.52
CA SER A 256 -19.92 16.95 -12.84
C SER A 256 -19.72 15.44 -12.92
N ALA A 257 -18.75 14.90 -12.16
CA ALA A 257 -18.47 13.45 -12.12
C ALA A 257 -19.54 12.64 -11.36
N GLY A 258 -20.45 13.31 -10.65
CA GLY A 258 -21.44 12.68 -9.78
C GLY A 258 -20.85 12.17 -8.46
N ALA A 259 -21.73 11.74 -7.56
CA ALA A 259 -21.35 11.24 -6.24
C ALA A 259 -20.81 9.80 -6.25
N GLN A 260 -20.67 9.16 -7.42
CA GLN A 260 -20.24 7.77 -7.56
C GLN A 260 -19.66 7.49 -8.96
N ILE A 261 -18.82 6.45 -9.06
CA ILE A 261 -18.38 5.86 -10.32
C ILE A 261 -19.13 4.54 -10.50
N ALA A 262 -19.99 4.47 -11.52
CA ALA A 262 -20.79 3.29 -11.82
C ALA A 262 -19.92 2.05 -12.09
N ALA A 263 -20.52 0.86 -11.96
CA ALA A 263 -19.86 -0.41 -12.28
C ALA A 263 -19.26 -0.38 -13.69
N TYR A 264 -18.05 -0.92 -13.84
CA TYR A 264 -17.30 -0.99 -15.11
C TYR A 264 -17.14 0.36 -15.84
N SER A 265 -17.31 1.48 -15.15
CA SER A 265 -17.31 2.83 -15.73
C SER A 265 -16.11 3.64 -15.24
N SER A 266 -15.90 4.82 -15.83
CA SER A 266 -14.81 5.73 -15.46
C SER A 266 -15.29 7.16 -15.29
N ALA A 267 -14.58 7.92 -14.45
CA ALA A 267 -14.75 9.36 -14.28
C ALA A 267 -13.40 10.05 -14.43
N SER A 268 -13.38 11.16 -15.17
CA SER A 268 -12.18 11.98 -15.38
C SER A 268 -12.30 13.31 -14.64
N PHE A 269 -11.20 13.75 -14.06
CA PHE A 269 -11.09 14.97 -13.28
C PHE A 269 -10.00 15.86 -13.86
N ASP A 270 -10.36 17.10 -14.17
CA ASP A 270 -9.40 18.15 -14.54
C ASP A 270 -8.70 18.67 -13.30
N MET A 271 -7.38 18.60 -13.32
CA MET A 271 -6.52 18.88 -12.17
C MET A 271 -5.54 20.00 -12.51
N GLN A 272 -5.06 20.68 -11.47
CA GLN A 272 -4.11 21.77 -11.59
C GLN A 272 -3.05 21.68 -10.48
N ALA A 273 -1.81 21.97 -10.84
CA ALA A 273 -0.71 22.13 -9.90
C ALA A 273 0.08 23.39 -10.22
N GLU A 274 0.30 24.24 -9.22
CA GLU A 274 1.24 25.34 -9.36
C GLU A 274 2.66 24.79 -9.34
N VAL A 275 3.44 25.12 -10.37
CA VAL A 275 4.83 24.72 -10.49
C VAL A 275 5.69 25.85 -9.92
N PRO A 276 6.35 25.69 -8.76
CA PRO A 276 7.15 26.75 -8.19
C PRO A 276 8.24 27.24 -9.14
N ALA A 277 8.42 28.56 -9.25
CA ALA A 277 9.46 29.16 -10.07
C ALA A 277 10.88 28.76 -9.63
N THR A 278 11.04 28.36 -8.37
CA THR A 278 12.31 28.03 -7.72
C THR A 278 12.67 26.54 -7.78
N LEU A 279 11.90 25.71 -8.50
CA LEU A 279 12.25 24.31 -8.67
C LEU A 279 13.51 24.17 -9.53
N ALA A 280 14.52 23.52 -8.97
CA ALA A 280 15.77 23.19 -9.66
C ALA A 280 15.63 21.93 -10.51
N GLY A 281 16.54 21.76 -11.47
CA GLY A 281 16.63 20.59 -12.35
C GLY A 281 15.79 20.71 -13.62
N ASP A 282 16.05 19.84 -14.59
CA ASP A 282 15.43 19.88 -15.93
C ASP A 282 14.20 18.98 -16.07
N THR A 283 13.89 18.22 -15.03
CA THR A 283 12.76 17.29 -15.00
C THR A 283 12.00 17.39 -13.68
N LEU A 284 10.70 17.14 -13.77
CA LEU A 284 9.75 17.18 -12.66
C LEU A 284 8.96 15.87 -12.65
N LYS A 285 8.84 15.23 -11.48
CA LYS A 285 7.92 14.12 -11.28
C LYS A 285 6.63 14.63 -10.64
N LEU A 286 5.52 14.54 -11.37
CA LEU A 286 4.18 14.67 -10.81
C LEU A 286 3.75 13.32 -10.22
N SER A 287 3.35 13.31 -8.96
CA SER A 287 2.69 12.17 -8.32
C SER A 287 1.32 12.59 -7.82
N TRP A 288 0.32 11.72 -7.96
CA TRP A 288 -1.04 11.94 -7.51
C TRP A 288 -1.56 10.69 -6.80
N LYS A 289 -2.28 10.84 -5.69
CA LYS A 289 -2.77 9.72 -4.86
C LYS A 289 -4.14 10.03 -4.29
N LEU A 290 -5.14 9.21 -4.60
CA LEU A 290 -6.44 9.26 -3.94
C LEU A 290 -6.32 8.74 -2.51
N GLN A 291 -6.98 9.42 -1.57
CA GLN A 291 -7.13 8.92 -0.21
C GLN A 291 -7.76 7.52 -0.24
N ASP A 292 -7.11 6.57 0.43
CA ASP A 292 -7.53 5.17 0.51
C ASP A 292 -7.78 4.51 -0.87
N GLY A 293 -7.18 5.05 -1.94
CA GLY A 293 -7.44 4.67 -3.32
C GLY A 293 -6.16 4.58 -4.18
N PRO A 294 -6.26 4.59 -5.52
CA PRO A 294 -5.12 4.42 -6.42
C PRO A 294 -4.19 5.64 -6.45
N GLY A 295 -2.94 5.42 -6.88
CA GLY A 295 -1.97 6.48 -7.14
C GLY A 295 -1.35 6.34 -8.53
N VAL A 296 -0.98 7.47 -9.13
CA VAL A 296 -0.42 7.57 -10.48
C VAL A 296 0.67 8.64 -10.51
N GLY A 297 1.56 8.60 -11.50
CA GLY A 297 2.58 9.64 -11.66
C GLY A 297 3.28 9.56 -13.02
N LYS A 298 3.92 10.67 -13.41
CA LYS A 298 4.67 10.80 -14.65
C LYS A 298 5.83 11.79 -14.46
N ILE A 299 6.92 11.54 -15.17
CA ILE A 299 8.06 12.47 -15.28
C ILE A 299 7.80 13.35 -16.51
N ILE A 300 8.01 14.65 -16.36
CA ILE A 300 7.83 15.67 -17.40
C ILE A 300 9.05 16.60 -17.40
N ASN A 301 9.29 17.26 -18.53
CA ASN A 301 10.38 18.22 -18.67
C ASN A 301 10.00 19.55 -18.02
N LEU A 302 10.96 20.18 -17.34
CA LEU A 302 10.78 21.47 -16.70
C LEU A 302 11.43 22.57 -17.54
N ARG A 303 10.62 23.53 -18.00
CA ARG A 303 11.02 24.69 -18.80
C ARG A 303 11.13 25.94 -17.92
#